data_AF-A0A951EVY6-F1
#
_entry.id   AF-A0A951EVY6-F1
#
_cell.length_a   1.000
_cell.length_b   1.000
_cell.length_c   1.000
_cell.angle_alpha   90.00
_cell.angle_beta   90.00
_cell.angle_gamma   90.00
#
_symmetry.space_group_name_H-M   'P 1'
#
loop_
_entity.id
_entity.type
_entity.pdbx_description
1 polymer ?
#
loop_
_entity_poly.entity_id
_entity_poly.type
_entity_poly.pdbx_seq_one_letter_code
_entity_poly.pdbx_strand_id
1 'polypeptide(L)'
;MELKLVPLEIPEGGNVILGQAHFIKTVEDIYEAIVNTVPQMKFGVAFNEASGPCLTRVDGNDDGLKAMAQRNASALAAGHVFVVVLREGYPINVLGRLKDVPEVCS
;
A
#
# COMPACT_ATOMS: atom_id res chain seq x y z
N MET A 1 -8.60 -25.80 0.25
CA MET A 1 -7.68 -24.69 0.58
C MET A 1 -6.33 -25.04 -0.02
N GLU A 2 -5.73 -24.14 -0.79
CA GLU A 2 -4.39 -24.29 -1.37
C GLU A 2 -3.51 -23.16 -0.81
N LEU A 3 -2.27 -23.46 -0.41
CA LEU A 3 -1.32 -22.46 0.06
C LEU A 3 -0.36 -22.10 -1.07
N LYS A 4 -0.16 -20.80 -1.29
CA LYS A 4 0.76 -20.28 -2.32
C LYS A 4 1.76 -19.33 -1.67
N LEU A 5 3.01 -19.44 -2.09
CA LEU A 5 4.06 -18.49 -1.74
C LEU A 5 4.12 -17.42 -2.81
N VAL A 6 3.81 -16.17 -2.44
CA VAL A 6 3.82 -15.02 -3.35
C VAL A 6 4.98 -14.10 -2.94
N PRO A 7 6.05 -14.01 -3.74
CA PRO A 7 7.12 -13.06 -3.47
C PRO A 7 6.65 -11.63 -3.76
N LEU A 8 7.02 -10.68 -2.91
CA LEU A 8 6.77 -9.25 -3.13
C LEU A 8 8.02 -8.60 -3.72
N GLU A 9 7.82 -7.77 -4.73
CA GLU A 9 8.85 -6.88 -5.27
C GLU A 9 9.17 -5.79 -4.22
N ILE A 10 10.46 -5.62 -3.92
CA ILE A 10 10.96 -4.58 -3.03
C ILE A 10 11.84 -3.65 -3.87
N PRO A 11 11.61 -2.32 -3.85
CA PRO A 11 12.42 -1.38 -4.61
C PRO A 11 13.84 -1.32 -4.05
N GLU A 12 14.82 -1.14 -4.92
CA GLU A 12 16.20 -0.88 -4.50
C GLU A 12 16.25 0.37 -3.60
N GLY A 13 16.93 0.24 -2.44
CA GLY A 13 17.03 1.32 -1.46
C GLY A 13 15.70 1.73 -0.81
N GLY A 14 14.68 0.87 -0.85
CA GLY A 14 13.36 1.18 -0.30
C GLY A 14 12.77 0.05 0.54
N ASN A 15 11.49 0.20 0.88
CA ASN A 15 10.78 -0.68 1.81
C ASN A 15 9.37 -0.98 1.29
N VAL A 16 8.78 -2.06 1.80
CA VAL A 16 7.38 -2.43 1.57
C VAL A 16 6.65 -2.54 2.90
N ILE A 17 5.41 -2.07 2.94
CA ILE A 17 4.46 -2.28 4.04
C ILE A 17 3.24 -2.99 3.45
N LEU A 18 2.87 -4.11 4.05
CA LEU A 18 1.67 -4.87 3.72
C LEU A 18 0.75 -4.82 4.94
N GLY A 19 -0.52 -4.53 4.72
CA GLY A 19 -1.53 -4.56 5.77
C GLY A 19 -2.91 -4.88 5.24
N GLN A 20 -3.87 -4.92 6.16
CA GLN A 20 -5.28 -5.12 5.87
C GLN A 20 -6.05 -3.85 6.18
N ALA A 21 -6.97 -3.47 5.31
CA ALA A 21 -7.87 -2.33 5.52
C ALA A 21 -9.28 -2.68 5.05
N HIS A 22 -10.20 -1.74 5.15
CA HIS A 22 -11.55 -1.86 4.60
C HIS A 22 -11.97 -0.52 4.01
N PHE A 23 -12.92 -0.51 3.07
CA PHE A 23 -13.51 0.69 2.47
C PHE A 23 -12.61 1.42 1.47
N ILE A 24 -13.23 1.96 0.42
CA ILE A 24 -12.54 2.54 -0.74
C ILE A 24 -11.69 3.77 -0.40
N LYS A 25 -12.04 4.47 0.67
CA LYS A 25 -11.32 5.64 1.18
C LYS A 25 -9.90 5.31 1.66
N THR A 26 -9.60 4.02 1.90
CA THR A 26 -8.25 3.51 2.25
C THR A 26 -7.15 4.13 1.39
N VAL A 27 -7.34 4.22 0.08
CA VAL A 27 -6.27 4.70 -0.83
C VAL A 27 -5.96 6.17 -0.61
N GLU A 28 -7.00 7.01 -0.56
CA GLU A 28 -6.86 8.46 -0.35
C GLU A 28 -6.32 8.75 1.06
N ASP A 29 -6.83 8.08 2.09
CA ASP A 29 -6.45 8.37 3.47
C ASP A 29 -5.03 7.85 3.80
N ILE A 30 -4.62 6.71 3.23
CA ILE A 30 -3.21 6.28 3.31
C ILE A 30 -2.30 7.25 2.54
N TYR A 31 -2.72 7.72 1.35
CA TYR A 31 -1.97 8.72 0.60
C TYR A 31 -1.76 10.00 1.44
N GLU A 32 -2.83 10.55 2.01
CA GLU A 32 -2.78 11.74 2.86
C GLU A 32 -1.96 11.51 4.13
N ALA A 33 -2.09 10.34 4.76
CA ALA A 33 -1.31 9.98 5.95
C ALA A 33 0.19 9.95 5.66
N ILE A 34 0.61 9.50 4.47
CA ILE A 34 2.03 9.43 4.10
C ILE A 34 2.55 10.78 3.63
N VAL A 35 1.85 11.48 2.72
CA VAL A 35 2.36 12.73 2.12
C VAL A 35 2.58 13.84 3.16
N ASN A 36 1.85 13.80 4.29
CA ASN A 36 1.98 14.74 5.41
C ASN A 36 3.09 14.37 6.42
N THR A 37 3.95 13.37 6.12
CA THR A 37 5.03 12.92 7.04
C THR A 37 6.40 13.47 6.67
N VAL A 38 7.06 12.89 5.66
CA VAL A 38 8.42 13.17 5.23
C VAL A 38 8.37 13.79 3.83
N PRO A 39 8.73 15.09 3.65
CA PRO A 39 8.50 15.82 2.41
C PRO A 39 9.10 15.20 1.13
N GLN A 40 10.28 14.57 1.24
CA GLN A 40 10.96 13.96 0.11
C GLN A 40 10.51 12.53 -0.20
N MET A 41 9.76 11.89 0.71
CA MET A 41 9.43 10.47 0.60
C MET A 41 8.67 10.17 -0.69
N LYS A 42 9.14 9.16 -1.42
CA LYS A 42 8.47 8.63 -2.61
C LYS A 42 7.70 7.39 -2.24
N PHE A 43 6.45 7.30 -2.71
CA PHE A 43 5.62 6.16 -2.40
C PHE A 43 4.57 5.85 -3.48
N GLY A 44 4.19 4.59 -3.52
CA GLY A 44 2.97 4.10 -4.16
C GLY A 44 2.17 3.26 -3.17
N VAL A 45 0.85 3.41 -3.19
CA VAL A 45 -0.11 2.60 -2.44
C VAL A 45 -1.05 1.90 -3.41
N ALA A 46 -1.32 0.62 -3.16
CA ALA A 46 -2.35 -0.14 -3.85
C ALA A 46 -3.27 -0.83 -2.84
N PHE A 47 -4.57 -0.88 -3.12
CA PHE A 47 -5.60 -1.53 -2.29
C PHE A 47 -6.49 -2.40 -3.16
N ASN A 48 -6.72 -3.64 -2.75
CA ASN A 48 -7.63 -4.55 -3.46
C ASN A 48 -9.05 -4.41 -2.93
N GLU A 49 -9.96 -3.86 -3.74
CA GLU A 49 -11.39 -3.93 -3.41
C GLU A 49 -11.84 -5.39 -3.35
N ALA A 50 -12.58 -5.76 -2.29
CA ALA A 50 -13.08 -7.13 -2.13
C ALA A 50 -14.55 -7.30 -2.55
N SER A 51 -15.19 -6.24 -3.06
CA SER A 51 -16.58 -6.29 -3.51
C SER A 51 -16.84 -5.40 -4.72
N GLY A 52 -17.99 -5.57 -5.37
CA GLY A 52 -18.37 -4.79 -6.54
C GLY A 52 -17.44 -5.07 -7.73
N PRO A 53 -16.82 -4.05 -8.34
CA PRO A 53 -15.87 -4.21 -9.45
C PRO A 53 -14.60 -5.01 -9.10
N CYS A 54 -14.26 -5.14 -7.80
CA CYS A 54 -13.07 -5.87 -7.32
C CYS A 54 -11.76 -5.40 -7.99
N LEU A 55 -11.59 -4.08 -8.11
CA LEU A 55 -10.42 -3.49 -8.75
C LEU A 55 -9.28 -3.28 -7.74
N THR A 56 -8.03 -3.38 -8.21
CA THR A 56 -6.88 -2.85 -7.48
C THR A 56 -6.83 -1.33 -7.71
N ARG A 57 -7.07 -0.58 -6.63
CA ARG A 57 -7.02 0.88 -6.61
C ARG A 57 -5.62 1.33 -6.25
N VAL A 58 -5.12 2.38 -6.90
CA VAL A 58 -3.71 2.76 -6.82
C VAL A 58 -3.58 4.27 -6.73
N ASP A 59 -2.75 4.75 -5.82
CA ASP A 59 -2.30 6.14 -5.81
C ASP A 59 -0.88 6.29 -5.26
N GLY A 60 -0.33 7.50 -5.25
CA GLY A 60 1.05 7.78 -4.82
C GLY A 60 1.66 8.96 -5.56
N ASN A 61 2.90 9.29 -5.19
CA ASN A 61 3.63 10.43 -5.76
C ASN A 61 4.83 10.02 -6.65
N ASP A 62 4.95 8.74 -6.97
CA ASP A 62 5.97 8.16 -7.86
C ASP A 62 5.34 7.04 -8.70
N ASP A 63 5.29 7.22 -10.03
CA ASP A 63 4.63 6.27 -10.94
C ASP A 63 5.26 4.88 -10.94
N GLY A 64 6.59 4.78 -10.73
CA GLY A 64 7.28 3.51 -10.65
C GLY A 64 6.90 2.72 -9.41
N LEU A 65 6.78 3.41 -8.27
CA LEU A 65 6.34 2.81 -7.01
C LEU A 65 4.84 2.49 -7.03
N LYS A 66 4.00 3.31 -7.67
CA LYS A 66 2.57 3.01 -7.92
C LYS A 66 2.40 1.72 -8.70
N ALA A 67 3.13 1.58 -9.80
CA ALA A 67 3.09 0.36 -10.61
C ALA A 67 3.59 -0.88 -9.84
N MET A 68 4.61 -0.74 -8.99
CA MET A 68 5.11 -1.83 -8.16
C MET A 68 4.10 -2.23 -7.06
N ALA A 69 3.49 -1.26 -6.39
CA ALA A 69 2.44 -1.51 -5.40
C ALA A 69 1.26 -2.26 -6.04
N GLN A 70 0.84 -1.84 -7.24
CA GLN A 70 -0.20 -2.52 -8.00
C GLN A 70 0.17 -3.96 -8.33
N ARG A 71 1.38 -4.22 -8.87
CA ARG A 71 1.83 -5.59 -9.19
C ARG A 71 1.85 -6.47 -7.95
N ASN A 72 2.37 -5.98 -6.83
CA ASN A 72 2.38 -6.70 -5.55
C ASN A 72 0.96 -7.01 -5.06
N ALA A 73 0.06 -6.03 -5.05
CA ALA A 73 -1.32 -6.22 -4.61
C ALA A 73 -2.09 -7.20 -5.52
N SER A 74 -1.93 -7.08 -6.84
CA SER A 74 -2.55 -8.00 -7.80
C SER A 74 -1.97 -9.41 -7.71
N ALA A 75 -0.66 -9.56 -7.45
CA ALA A 75 -0.03 -10.87 -7.26
C ALA A 75 -0.51 -11.59 -6.00
N LEU A 76 -0.77 -10.85 -4.91
CA LEU A 76 -1.38 -11.40 -3.69
C LEU A 76 -2.80 -11.91 -3.93
N ALA A 77 -3.57 -11.23 -4.80
CA ALA A 77 -4.96 -11.54 -5.13
C ALA A 77 -5.89 -11.73 -3.91
N ALA A 78 -5.53 -11.15 -2.78
CA ALA A 78 -6.31 -11.16 -1.54
C ALA A 78 -7.15 -9.89 -1.46
N GLY A 79 -8.44 -10.01 -1.14
CA GLY A 79 -9.33 -8.87 -0.97
C GLY A 79 -8.97 -8.07 0.29
N HIS A 80 -9.16 -6.75 0.22
CA HIS A 80 -8.99 -5.82 1.34
C HIS A 80 -7.55 -5.72 1.89
N VAL A 81 -6.55 -6.26 1.18
CA VAL A 81 -5.15 -5.97 1.47
C VAL A 81 -4.75 -4.63 0.85
N PHE A 82 -3.82 -3.94 1.50
CA PHE A 82 -3.12 -2.82 0.90
C PHE A 82 -1.60 -3.06 0.90
N VAL A 83 -0.93 -2.54 -0.12
CA VAL A 83 0.53 -2.57 -0.26
C VAL A 83 1.01 -1.14 -0.42
N VAL A 84 1.92 -0.71 0.45
CA VAL A 84 2.68 0.53 0.29
C VAL A 84 4.12 0.19 -0.07
N VAL A 85 4.64 0.84 -1.09
CA VAL A 85 6.04 0.76 -1.52
C VAL A 85 6.68 2.13 -1.31
N LEU A 86 7.83 2.19 -0.65
CA LEU A 86 8.47 3.43 -0.18
C LEU A 86 9.92 3.53 -0.68
N ARG A 87 10.37 4.75 -0.99
CA ARG A 87 11.79 5.15 -1.12
C ARG A 87 12.02 6.49 -0.43
N GLU A 88 13.29 6.81 -0.17
CA GLU A 88 13.70 8.10 0.44
C GLU A 88 13.08 8.34 1.83
N GLY A 89 12.85 7.24 2.56
CA GLY A 89 12.31 7.21 3.91
C GLY A 89 12.17 5.78 4.43
N TYR A 90 11.72 5.64 5.68
CA TYR A 90 11.64 4.35 6.37
C TYR A 90 10.24 4.10 6.94
N PRO A 91 9.82 2.83 7.11
CA PRO A 91 8.53 2.49 7.71
C PRO A 91 8.28 3.17 9.05
N ILE A 92 9.30 3.32 9.91
CA ILE A 92 9.16 3.97 11.22
C ILE A 92 8.65 5.42 11.13
N ASN A 93 8.86 6.10 9.99
CA ASN A 93 8.36 7.46 9.77
C ASN A 93 6.83 7.50 9.57
N VAL A 94 6.22 6.40 9.10
CA VAL A 94 4.81 6.36 8.67
C VAL A 94 3.96 5.35 9.43
N LEU A 95 4.54 4.33 10.07
CA LEU A 95 3.80 3.24 10.71
C LEU A 95 2.81 3.72 11.77
N GLY A 96 3.13 4.77 12.53
CA GLY A 96 2.18 5.38 13.46
C GLY A 96 0.97 5.97 12.74
N ARG A 97 1.22 6.78 11.70
CA ARG A 97 0.17 7.42 10.90
C ARG A 97 -0.72 6.42 10.18
N LEU A 98 -0.14 5.36 9.63
CA LEU A 98 -0.90 4.28 8.98
C LEU A 98 -1.82 3.56 9.96
N LYS A 99 -1.37 3.31 11.20
CA LYS A 99 -2.21 2.69 12.24
C LYS A 99 -3.33 3.60 12.73
N ASP A 100 -3.16 4.91 12.60
CA ASP A 100 -4.16 5.91 12.95
C ASP A 100 -5.20 6.12 11.81
N VAL A 101 -4.98 5.58 10.61
CA VAL A 101 -5.98 5.63 9.52
C VAL A 101 -7.20 4.78 9.90
N PRO A 102 -8.43 5.33 9.94
CA PRO A 102 -9.61 4.63 10.42
C PRO A 102 -9.95 3.33 9.68
N GLU A 103 -9.59 3.25 8.40
CA GLU A 103 -9.80 2.10 7.54
C GLU A 103 -8.84 0.93 7.81
N VAL A 104 -7.69 1.17 8.44
CA VAL A 104 -6.63 0.17 8.65
C VAL A 104 -6.97 -0.75 9.81
N CYS A 105 -6.88 -2.06 9.55
CA CYS A 105 -7.20 -3.11 10.51
C CYS A 105 -5.95 -3.69 11.19
N SER A 106 -4.88 -3.91 10.41
CA SER A 106 -3.61 -4.54 10.86
C SER A 106 -2.45 -4.20 9.96
#